data_AF-A0A5E6MFH7-F1
#
_entry.id   AF-A0A5E6MFH7-F1
#
_cell.length_a   1.000
_cell.length_b   1.000
_cell.length_c   1.000
_cell.angle_alpha   90.00
_cell.angle_beta   90.00
_cell.angle_gamma   90.00
#
_symmetry.space_group_name_H-M   'P 1'
#
loop_
_entity.id
_entity.type
_entity.pdbx_description
1 polymer ?
#
loop_
_entity_poly.entity_id
_entity_poly.type
_entity_poly.pdbx_seq_one_letter_code
_entity_poly.pdbx_strand_id
1 'polypeptide(L)'
;MPKKEEGIRALETLLSGDYCPILFAVLSSLITASPEFVHEFKDQLLSVLELYAEKLEGDRLRLWATMAKPLVEKEPRRVCLAAIKACKGHPYSFRPDINPRMFPLIPLLELLWNDPQARELLIEAAQTGQGGPLLPSWVKHKMPTEEAPMQGEARGQKKQQEEDILRRLFDYLGCRLTQMSMRESPDFIAEIARKRIGIEVTILHPGEKETGGSPLRRQEEEIVRRNGPEQPYGMWASLDWKRALQRRIEQKVRRAKRFNRSSIDKLWLVVAAAVPTSGAVVSTCVLGFDVTAEKLCNLTAGVLEESVYDLVFFYIIMEKKLFRWKKGNSWKEVRQRRNLSTGELA
;
A
#
# COMPACT_ATOMS: atom_id res chain seq x y z
N MET A 1 -37.65 -14.50 -33.44
CA MET A 1 -37.10 -13.77 -34.60
C MET A 1 -36.98 -12.25 -34.40
N PRO A 2 -37.94 -11.48 -33.83
CA PRO A 2 -37.84 -10.01 -33.82
C PRO A 2 -36.59 -9.45 -33.09
N LYS A 3 -36.17 -10.08 -31.97
CA LYS A 3 -34.98 -9.64 -31.22
C LYS A 3 -33.65 -9.77 -31.99
N LYS A 4 -33.54 -10.73 -32.93
CA LYS A 4 -32.32 -10.92 -33.73
C LYS A 4 -32.17 -9.82 -34.78
N GLU A 5 -33.26 -9.49 -35.47
CA GLU A 5 -33.29 -8.39 -36.44
C GLU A 5 -33.03 -7.03 -35.80
N GLU A 6 -33.57 -6.80 -34.60
CA GLU A 6 -33.25 -5.62 -33.78
C GLU A 6 -31.76 -5.55 -33.43
N GLY A 7 -31.15 -6.69 -33.07
CA GLY A 7 -29.72 -6.80 -32.83
C GLY A 7 -28.87 -6.48 -34.07
N ILE A 8 -29.26 -6.98 -35.24
CA ILE A 8 -28.56 -6.71 -36.51
C ILE A 8 -28.63 -5.22 -36.85
N ARG A 9 -29.83 -4.61 -36.79
CA ARG A 9 -29.99 -3.17 -37.03
C ARG A 9 -29.16 -2.35 -36.04
N ALA A 10 -29.15 -2.74 -34.77
CA ALA A 10 -28.33 -2.09 -33.75
C ALA A 10 -26.83 -2.21 -34.05
N LEU A 11 -26.36 -3.38 -34.46
CA LEU A 11 -24.96 -3.60 -34.89
C LEU A 11 -24.58 -2.71 -36.07
N GLU A 12 -25.39 -2.71 -37.13
CA GLU A 12 -25.14 -1.90 -38.34
C GLU A 12 -25.05 -0.41 -38.02
N THR A 13 -25.95 0.07 -37.15
CA THR A 13 -25.97 1.48 -36.72
C THR A 13 -24.75 1.82 -35.86
N LEU A 14 -24.33 0.94 -34.96
CA LEU A 14 -23.12 1.20 -34.17
C LEU A 14 -21.85 1.12 -35.04
N LEU A 15 -21.84 0.27 -36.06
CA LEU A 15 -20.72 0.17 -36.99
C LEU A 15 -20.60 1.38 -37.93
N SER A 16 -21.68 2.15 -38.17
CA SER A 16 -21.60 3.42 -38.89
C SER A 16 -20.89 4.53 -38.10
N GLY A 17 -20.64 4.31 -36.80
CA GLY A 17 -20.06 5.29 -35.90
C GLY A 17 -21.09 6.08 -35.08
N ASP A 18 -22.39 5.89 -35.34
CA ASP A 18 -23.47 6.56 -34.63
C ASP A 18 -23.72 5.93 -33.25
N TYR A 19 -23.06 6.47 -32.22
CA TYR A 19 -23.24 5.97 -30.87
C TYR A 19 -24.66 6.24 -30.36
N CYS A 20 -25.40 5.18 -30.06
CA CYS A 20 -26.69 5.26 -29.39
C CYS A 20 -26.70 4.38 -28.11
N PRO A 21 -26.86 4.96 -26.91
CA PRO A 21 -26.89 4.20 -25.66
C PRO A 21 -27.98 3.13 -25.63
N ILE A 22 -29.13 3.41 -26.27
CA ILE A 22 -30.27 2.48 -26.35
C ILE A 22 -29.87 1.26 -27.17
N LEU A 23 -29.20 1.44 -28.30
CA LEU A 23 -28.72 0.34 -29.15
C LEU A 23 -27.64 -0.50 -28.44
N PHE A 24 -26.74 0.15 -27.69
CA PHE A 24 -25.77 -0.53 -26.83
C PHE A 24 -26.46 -1.39 -25.76
N ALA A 25 -27.50 -0.88 -25.11
CA ALA A 25 -28.26 -1.62 -24.11
C ALA A 25 -29.02 -2.81 -24.73
N VAL A 26 -29.64 -2.61 -25.89
CA VAL A 26 -30.31 -3.68 -26.67
C VAL A 26 -29.32 -4.79 -27.01
N LEU A 27 -28.14 -4.44 -27.53
CA LEU A 27 -27.10 -5.41 -27.86
C LEU A 27 -26.55 -6.12 -26.64
N SER A 28 -26.26 -5.38 -25.56
CA SER A 28 -25.82 -5.99 -24.29
C SER A 28 -26.83 -7.01 -23.76
N SER A 29 -28.12 -6.70 -23.83
CA SER A 29 -29.20 -7.61 -23.44
C SER A 29 -29.25 -8.85 -24.34
N LEU A 30 -29.18 -8.66 -25.66
CA LEU A 30 -29.23 -9.75 -26.64
C LEU A 30 -28.04 -10.70 -26.53
N ILE A 31 -26.82 -10.16 -26.38
CA ILE A 31 -25.58 -10.91 -26.18
C ILE A 31 -25.65 -11.77 -24.92
N THR A 32 -26.25 -11.23 -23.85
CA THR A 32 -26.42 -11.97 -22.60
C THR A 32 -27.48 -13.07 -22.74
N ALA A 33 -28.50 -12.85 -23.58
CA ALA A 33 -29.63 -13.75 -23.74
C ALA A 33 -29.45 -14.84 -24.82
N SER A 34 -28.51 -14.67 -25.78
CA SER A 34 -28.30 -15.62 -26.89
C SER A 34 -26.81 -15.82 -27.20
N PRO A 35 -26.20 -16.92 -26.73
CA PRO A 35 -24.84 -17.31 -27.08
C PRO A 35 -24.64 -17.52 -28.59
N GLU A 36 -25.68 -17.95 -29.31
CA GLU A 36 -25.67 -18.17 -30.77
C GLU A 36 -25.44 -16.84 -31.50
N PHE A 37 -26.11 -15.76 -31.05
CA PHE A 37 -25.89 -14.42 -31.60
C PHE A 37 -24.44 -13.97 -31.46
N VAL A 38 -23.81 -14.24 -30.30
CA VAL A 38 -22.40 -13.94 -30.06
C VAL A 38 -21.48 -14.74 -30.99
N HIS A 39 -21.85 -15.98 -31.32
CA HIS A 39 -21.07 -16.80 -32.25
C HIS A 39 -21.20 -16.30 -33.69
N GLU A 40 -22.42 -15.99 -34.13
CA GLU A 40 -22.71 -15.55 -35.49
C GLU A 40 -22.13 -14.17 -35.81
N PHE A 41 -22.20 -13.22 -34.86
CA PHE A 41 -21.80 -11.82 -35.07
C PHE A 41 -20.52 -11.43 -34.32
N LYS A 42 -19.64 -12.40 -34.03
CA LYS A 42 -18.43 -12.20 -33.22
C LYS A 42 -17.56 -11.02 -33.73
N ASP A 43 -17.28 -10.99 -35.03
CA ASP A 43 -16.34 -10.02 -35.61
C ASP A 43 -16.92 -8.60 -35.67
N GLN A 44 -18.24 -8.50 -35.93
CA GLN A 44 -18.98 -7.24 -35.88
C GLN A 44 -18.99 -6.70 -34.45
N LEU A 45 -19.25 -7.55 -33.47
CA LEU A 45 -19.24 -7.17 -32.05
C LEU A 45 -17.86 -6.69 -31.60
N LEU A 46 -16.78 -7.38 -32.00
CA LEU A 46 -15.41 -6.94 -31.71
C LEU A 46 -15.10 -5.59 -32.35
N SER A 47 -15.53 -5.38 -33.60
CA SER A 47 -15.34 -4.10 -34.30
C SER A 47 -16.06 -2.95 -33.58
N VAL A 48 -17.28 -3.18 -33.09
CA VAL A 48 -17.99 -2.21 -32.24
C VAL A 48 -17.22 -1.93 -30.94
N LEU A 49 -16.71 -2.96 -30.26
CA LEU A 49 -15.95 -2.76 -29.03
C LEU A 49 -14.69 -1.92 -29.26
N GLU A 50 -13.95 -2.19 -30.33
CA GLU A 50 -12.73 -1.50 -30.72
C GLU A 50 -13.00 -0.04 -31.11
N LEU A 51 -14.08 0.22 -31.85
CA LEU A 51 -14.45 1.55 -32.34
C LEU A 51 -14.77 2.52 -31.20
N TYR A 52 -15.43 2.04 -30.15
CA TYR A 52 -15.91 2.89 -29.06
C TYR A 52 -15.03 2.90 -27.82
N ALA A 53 -14.03 2.02 -27.70
CA ALA A 53 -13.25 1.84 -26.48
C ALA A 53 -12.76 3.15 -25.82
N GLU A 54 -12.27 4.12 -26.60
CA GLU A 54 -11.70 5.37 -26.08
C GLU A 54 -12.73 6.43 -25.68
N LYS A 55 -14.01 6.26 -26.06
CA LYS A 55 -15.07 7.27 -25.90
C LYS A 55 -16.06 6.96 -24.77
N LEU A 56 -15.74 5.99 -23.92
CA LEU A 56 -16.67 5.43 -22.93
C LEU A 56 -16.42 5.99 -21.54
N GLU A 57 -17.49 6.53 -20.94
CA GLU A 57 -17.50 6.98 -19.56
C GLU A 57 -18.76 6.47 -18.86
N GLY A 58 -18.70 6.37 -17.53
CA GLY A 58 -19.85 6.03 -16.68
C GLY A 58 -20.57 4.73 -17.09
N ASP A 59 -21.89 4.81 -17.27
CA ASP A 59 -22.72 3.66 -17.62
C ASP A 59 -22.39 3.04 -18.99
N ARG A 60 -21.83 3.83 -19.91
CA ARG A 60 -21.43 3.34 -21.24
C ARG A 60 -20.31 2.31 -21.14
N LEU A 61 -19.34 2.58 -20.26
CA LEU A 61 -18.24 1.68 -19.99
C LEU A 61 -18.73 0.36 -19.38
N ARG A 62 -19.80 0.41 -18.57
CA ARG A 62 -20.42 -0.78 -17.98
C ARG A 62 -21.16 -1.64 -19.01
N LEU A 63 -21.92 -1.02 -19.91
CA LEU A 63 -22.57 -1.74 -21.00
C LEU A 63 -21.54 -2.38 -21.93
N TRP A 64 -20.50 -1.63 -22.30
CA TRP A 64 -19.38 -2.13 -23.09
C TRP A 64 -18.68 -3.32 -22.42
N ALA A 65 -18.35 -3.22 -21.13
CA ALA A 65 -17.71 -4.31 -20.40
C ALA A 65 -18.61 -5.56 -20.33
N THR A 66 -19.93 -5.37 -20.26
CA THR A 66 -20.90 -6.47 -20.26
C THR A 66 -20.95 -7.18 -21.61
N MET A 67 -20.92 -6.43 -22.72
CA MET A 67 -20.84 -6.98 -24.07
C MET A 67 -19.52 -7.72 -24.32
N ALA A 68 -18.41 -7.23 -23.76
CA ALA A 68 -17.08 -7.80 -23.94
C ALA A 68 -16.87 -9.15 -23.25
N LYS A 69 -17.52 -9.39 -22.10
CA LYS A 69 -17.35 -10.62 -21.30
C LYS A 69 -17.48 -11.92 -22.09
N PRO A 70 -18.58 -12.20 -22.83
CA PRO A 70 -18.73 -13.45 -23.57
C PRO A 70 -17.81 -13.57 -24.78
N LEU A 71 -17.09 -12.50 -25.16
CA LEU A 71 -16.11 -12.51 -26.23
C LEU A 71 -14.69 -12.84 -25.72
N VAL A 72 -14.43 -12.73 -24.41
CA VAL A 72 -13.12 -13.03 -23.81
C VAL A 72 -12.71 -14.47 -24.09
N GLU A 73 -13.64 -15.43 -23.95
CA GLU A 73 -13.33 -16.86 -24.19
C GLU A 73 -13.00 -17.16 -25.65
N LYS A 74 -13.53 -16.35 -26.58
CA LYS A 74 -13.38 -16.58 -28.03
C LYS A 74 -12.19 -15.84 -28.61
N GLU A 75 -11.95 -14.61 -28.17
CA GLU A 75 -10.96 -13.69 -28.74
C GLU A 75 -10.29 -12.83 -27.63
N PRO A 76 -9.63 -13.45 -26.64
CA PRO A 76 -9.13 -12.75 -25.46
C PRO A 76 -8.17 -11.62 -25.82
N ARG A 77 -7.32 -11.84 -26.84
CA ARG A 77 -6.33 -10.87 -27.31
C ARG A 77 -6.97 -9.57 -27.82
N ARG A 78 -7.98 -9.67 -28.69
CA ARG A 78 -8.66 -8.49 -29.26
C ARG A 78 -9.45 -7.74 -28.19
N VAL A 79 -10.17 -8.47 -27.34
CA VAL A 79 -10.89 -7.88 -26.21
C VAL A 79 -9.92 -7.18 -25.25
N CYS A 80 -8.74 -7.76 -25.00
CA CYS A 80 -7.69 -7.14 -24.19
C CYS A 80 -7.22 -5.79 -24.75
N LEU A 81 -6.90 -5.74 -26.05
CA LEU A 81 -6.46 -4.49 -26.70
C LEU A 81 -7.53 -3.40 -26.62
N ALA A 82 -8.80 -3.77 -26.80
CA ALA A 82 -9.91 -2.83 -26.64
C ALA A 82 -10.09 -2.39 -25.17
N ALA A 83 -9.92 -3.30 -24.20
CA ALA A 83 -9.96 -2.96 -22.77
C ALA A 83 -8.82 -2.03 -22.35
N ILE A 84 -7.61 -2.19 -22.89
CA ILE A 84 -6.46 -1.29 -22.67
C ILE A 84 -6.81 0.12 -23.15
N LYS A 85 -7.38 0.26 -24.36
CA LYS A 85 -7.87 1.55 -24.88
C LYS A 85 -8.94 2.17 -23.97
N ALA A 86 -9.88 1.37 -23.47
CA ALA A 86 -10.91 1.83 -22.55
C ALA A 86 -10.34 2.28 -21.19
N CYS A 87 -9.25 1.68 -20.72
CA CYS A 87 -8.56 2.13 -19.50
C CYS A 87 -7.90 3.50 -19.67
N LYS A 88 -7.41 3.83 -20.88
CA LYS A 88 -6.74 5.11 -21.18
C LYS A 88 -7.64 6.32 -20.97
N GLY A 89 -8.94 6.19 -21.29
CA GLY A 89 -9.94 7.25 -21.09
C GLY A 89 -10.33 7.46 -19.62
N HIS A 90 -9.90 6.59 -18.70
CA HIS A 90 -10.33 6.65 -17.31
C HIS A 90 -9.37 7.51 -16.44
N PRO A 91 -9.84 8.60 -15.81
CA PRO A 91 -8.95 9.54 -15.12
C PRO A 91 -8.42 9.03 -13.77
N TYR A 92 -9.01 7.97 -13.23
CA TYR A 92 -8.71 7.49 -11.87
C TYR A 92 -7.80 6.26 -11.86
N SER A 93 -6.83 6.24 -10.93
CA SER A 93 -6.03 5.05 -10.61
C SER A 93 -6.84 4.01 -9.83
N PHE A 94 -6.57 2.73 -10.06
CA PHE A 94 -7.15 1.64 -9.28
C PHE A 94 -6.71 1.73 -7.81
N ARG A 95 -7.64 1.47 -6.88
CA ARG A 95 -7.31 1.20 -5.48
C ARG A 95 -8.10 -0.04 -5.00
N PRO A 96 -7.47 -0.94 -4.22
CA PRO A 96 -8.12 -2.18 -3.78
C PRO A 96 -9.36 -1.97 -2.88
N ASP A 97 -9.44 -0.82 -2.21
CA ASP A 97 -10.52 -0.43 -1.31
C ASP A 97 -11.71 0.25 -2.04
N ILE A 98 -11.57 0.52 -3.34
CA ILE A 98 -12.67 1.11 -4.11
C ILE A 98 -13.67 0.02 -4.50
N ASN A 99 -14.94 0.31 -4.23
CA ASN A 99 -16.06 -0.51 -4.67
C ASN A 99 -15.93 -0.84 -6.18
N PRO A 100 -15.89 -2.12 -6.58
CA PRO A 100 -15.79 -2.54 -7.99
C PRO A 100 -16.87 -1.94 -8.88
N ARG A 101 -18.03 -1.53 -8.33
CA ARG A 101 -19.08 -0.81 -9.06
C ARG A 101 -18.62 0.56 -9.60
N MET A 102 -17.58 1.16 -9.01
CA MET A 102 -16.98 2.41 -9.50
C MET A 102 -16.02 2.18 -10.69
N PHE A 103 -15.62 0.94 -10.96
CA PHE A 103 -14.74 0.60 -12.08
C PHE A 103 -15.31 -0.58 -12.88
N PRO A 104 -16.21 -0.32 -13.84
CA PRO A 104 -16.89 -1.36 -14.59
C PRO A 104 -15.95 -2.31 -15.37
N LEU A 105 -14.72 -1.88 -15.64
CA LEU A 105 -13.70 -2.69 -16.32
C LEU A 105 -13.05 -3.75 -15.44
N ILE A 106 -13.05 -3.61 -14.10
CA ILE A 106 -12.31 -4.53 -13.23
C ILE A 106 -12.72 -5.99 -13.44
N PRO A 107 -14.03 -6.37 -13.42
CA PRO A 107 -14.42 -7.75 -13.66
C PRO A 107 -13.97 -8.29 -15.04
N LEU A 108 -13.86 -7.43 -16.06
CA LEU A 108 -13.36 -7.83 -17.37
C LEU A 108 -11.84 -8.04 -17.35
N LEU A 109 -11.10 -7.13 -16.71
CA LEU A 109 -9.65 -7.26 -16.54
C LEU A 109 -9.29 -8.52 -15.75
N GLU A 110 -10.08 -8.90 -14.73
CA GLU A 110 -9.92 -10.17 -14.01
C GLU A 110 -10.06 -11.39 -14.93
N LEU A 111 -11.06 -11.39 -15.82
CA LEU A 111 -11.25 -12.47 -16.79
C LEU A 111 -10.06 -12.56 -17.75
N LEU A 112 -9.61 -11.41 -18.28
CA LEU A 112 -8.47 -11.32 -19.17
C LEU A 112 -7.15 -11.72 -18.47
N TRP A 113 -7.00 -11.46 -17.18
CA TRP A 113 -5.79 -11.84 -16.42
C TRP A 113 -5.57 -13.35 -16.37
N ASN A 114 -6.64 -14.14 -16.44
CA ASN A 114 -6.57 -15.59 -16.40
C ASN A 114 -6.13 -16.20 -17.74
N ASP A 115 -6.19 -15.44 -18.83
CA ASP A 115 -5.66 -15.83 -20.13
C ASP A 115 -4.18 -15.41 -20.24
N PRO A 116 -3.23 -16.33 -20.52
CA PRO A 116 -1.80 -16.00 -20.57
C PRO A 116 -1.43 -14.92 -21.58
N GLN A 117 -2.03 -14.93 -22.78
CA GLN A 117 -1.70 -13.99 -23.85
C GLN A 117 -2.25 -12.59 -23.54
N ALA A 118 -3.48 -12.50 -23.04
CA ALA A 118 -4.05 -11.23 -22.60
C ALA A 118 -3.29 -10.68 -21.38
N ARG A 119 -2.89 -11.52 -20.44
CA ARG A 119 -2.07 -11.12 -19.28
C ARG A 119 -0.75 -10.48 -19.69
N GLU A 120 -0.02 -11.06 -20.65
CA GLU A 120 1.22 -10.47 -21.18
C GLU A 120 0.98 -9.07 -21.77
N LEU A 121 -0.09 -8.90 -22.54
CA LEU A 121 -0.46 -7.59 -23.09
C LEU A 121 -0.84 -6.57 -22.01
N LEU A 122 -1.55 -6.99 -20.96
CA LEU A 122 -1.88 -6.11 -19.83
C LEU A 122 -0.62 -5.63 -19.10
N ILE A 123 0.37 -6.53 -18.92
CA ILE A 123 1.65 -6.20 -18.30
C ILE A 123 2.43 -5.22 -19.18
N GLU A 124 2.56 -5.50 -20.48
CA GLU A 124 3.26 -4.62 -21.43
C GLU A 124 2.60 -3.23 -21.48
N ALA A 125 1.28 -3.17 -21.58
CA ALA A 125 0.53 -1.92 -21.62
C ALA A 125 0.62 -1.13 -20.30
N ALA A 126 0.73 -1.82 -19.16
CA ALA A 126 0.99 -1.19 -17.87
C ALA A 126 2.39 -0.59 -17.78
N GLN A 127 3.41 -1.29 -18.30
CA GLN A 127 4.80 -0.85 -18.29
C GLN A 127 5.04 0.34 -19.23
N THR A 128 4.40 0.33 -20.40
CA THR A 128 4.52 1.38 -21.43
C THR A 128 3.56 2.55 -21.21
N GLY A 129 2.65 2.47 -20.22
CA GLY A 129 1.67 3.52 -19.91
C GLY A 129 0.50 3.62 -20.89
N GLN A 130 0.32 2.65 -21.80
CA GLN A 130 -0.74 2.66 -22.80
C GLN A 130 -2.16 2.62 -22.20
N GLY A 131 -2.34 2.01 -21.02
CA GLY A 131 -3.63 1.87 -20.35
C GLY A 131 -4.01 2.98 -19.36
N GLY A 132 -3.34 4.14 -19.41
CA GLY A 132 -3.60 5.25 -18.48
C GLY A 132 -3.26 4.91 -17.02
N PRO A 133 -3.70 5.71 -16.03
CA PRO A 133 -3.32 5.53 -14.62
C PRO A 133 -4.01 4.34 -13.94
N LEU A 134 -5.11 3.84 -14.50
CA LEU A 134 -5.86 2.71 -13.97
C LEU A 134 -5.06 1.40 -14.07
N LEU A 135 -4.56 1.12 -15.27
CA LEU A 135 -3.99 -0.19 -15.62
C LEU A 135 -2.70 -0.52 -14.85
N PRO A 136 -1.68 0.36 -14.74
CA PRO A 136 -0.47 0.08 -13.99
C PRO A 136 -0.74 -0.19 -12.50
N SER A 137 -1.67 0.55 -11.89
CA SER A 137 -2.03 0.37 -10.48
C SER A 137 -2.72 -0.99 -10.25
N TRP A 138 -3.61 -1.39 -11.16
CA TRP A 138 -4.29 -2.69 -11.07
C TRP A 138 -3.36 -3.86 -11.37
N VAL A 139 -2.52 -3.79 -12.41
CA VAL A 139 -1.52 -4.82 -12.73
C VAL A 139 -0.56 -5.02 -11.57
N LYS A 140 -0.06 -3.93 -10.98
CA LYS A 140 0.80 -3.98 -9.78
C LYS A 140 0.13 -4.69 -8.60
N HIS A 141 -1.19 -4.55 -8.45
CA HIS A 141 -1.94 -5.26 -7.42
C HIS A 141 -2.10 -6.76 -7.72
N LYS A 142 -2.14 -7.14 -9.00
CA LYS A 142 -2.35 -8.52 -9.44
C LYS A 142 -1.09 -9.36 -9.51
N MET A 143 0.05 -8.75 -9.80
CA MET A 143 1.31 -9.49 -9.80
C MET A 143 1.59 -10.05 -8.40
N PRO A 144 1.89 -11.35 -8.26
CA PRO A 144 2.35 -11.91 -7.00
C PRO A 144 3.56 -11.12 -6.53
N THR A 145 3.56 -10.75 -5.25
CA THR A 145 4.60 -9.94 -4.60
C THR A 145 6.02 -10.54 -4.73
N GLU A 146 6.16 -11.76 -5.22
CA GLU A 146 7.39 -12.54 -5.26
C GLU A 146 8.31 -12.27 -6.47
N GLU A 147 7.84 -11.56 -7.52
CA GLU A 147 8.64 -11.32 -8.74
C GLU A 147 8.85 -9.83 -9.08
N ALA A 148 8.91 -8.96 -8.06
CA ALA A 148 9.36 -7.57 -8.25
C ALA A 148 10.84 -7.45 -7.83
N PRO A 149 11.81 -7.36 -8.78
CA PRO A 149 13.22 -7.13 -8.45
C PRO A 149 13.47 -5.81 -7.71
N MET A 150 12.48 -4.91 -7.62
CA MET A 150 12.56 -3.64 -6.89
C MET A 150 12.23 -3.71 -5.38
N GLN A 151 11.75 -4.83 -4.84
CA GLN A 151 11.46 -4.92 -3.40
C GLN A 151 12.70 -5.20 -2.54
N GLY A 152 13.74 -5.83 -3.10
CA GLY A 152 14.98 -6.13 -2.38
C GLY A 152 15.67 -4.85 -1.90
N GLU A 153 15.82 -3.86 -2.79
CA GLU A 153 16.45 -2.58 -2.46
C GLU A 153 15.64 -1.76 -1.47
N ALA A 154 14.32 -1.63 -1.67
CA ALA A 154 13.45 -0.89 -0.74
C ALA A 154 13.40 -1.55 0.65
N ARG A 155 13.38 -2.90 0.71
CA ARG A 155 13.45 -3.66 1.97
C ARG A 155 14.81 -3.44 2.64
N GLY A 156 15.90 -3.49 1.88
CA GLY A 156 17.26 -3.22 2.35
C GLY A 156 17.41 -1.81 2.92
N GLN A 157 16.95 -0.78 2.20
CA GLN A 157 16.99 0.61 2.65
C GLN A 157 16.18 0.83 3.93
N LYS A 158 14.94 0.30 4.00
CA LYS A 158 14.12 0.37 5.21
C LYS A 158 14.83 -0.28 6.39
N LYS A 159 15.44 -1.43 6.16
CA LYS A 159 16.12 -2.19 7.18
C LYS A 159 17.41 -1.51 7.67
N GLN A 160 18.16 -0.88 6.78
CA GLN A 160 19.28 -0.01 7.15
C GLN A 160 18.82 1.18 8.00
N GLN A 161 17.69 1.81 7.64
CA GLN A 161 17.11 2.90 8.41
C GLN A 161 16.71 2.46 9.83
N GLU A 162 16.09 1.27 9.97
CA GLU A 162 15.76 0.70 11.28
C GLU A 162 17.01 0.42 12.11
N GLU A 163 18.09 -0.09 11.50
CA GLU A 163 19.38 -0.27 12.17
C GLU A 163 19.98 1.06 12.66
N ASP A 164 19.95 2.10 11.84
CA ASP A 164 20.46 3.43 12.22
C ASP A 164 19.67 4.05 13.38
N ILE A 165 18.35 3.82 13.42
CA ILE A 165 17.49 4.19 14.55
C ILE A 165 17.96 3.48 15.82
N LEU A 166 18.24 2.17 15.74
CA LEU A 166 18.70 1.39 16.88
C LEU A 166 20.08 1.86 17.37
N ARG A 167 21.03 2.12 16.46
CA ARG A 167 22.34 2.66 16.83
C ARG A 167 22.20 3.97 17.62
N ARG A 168 21.39 4.91 17.13
CA ARG A 168 21.10 6.17 17.84
C ARG A 168 20.43 5.95 19.19
N LEU A 169 19.51 5.00 19.30
CA LEU A 169 18.88 4.63 20.58
C LEU A 169 19.92 4.12 21.57
N PHE A 170 20.80 3.21 21.15
CA PHE A 170 21.83 2.64 22.03
C PHE A 170 22.87 3.66 22.45
N ASP A 171 23.29 4.54 21.54
CA ASP A 171 24.14 5.69 21.85
C ASP A 171 23.47 6.61 22.87
N TYR A 172 22.17 6.89 22.71
CA TYR A 172 21.39 7.69 23.65
C TYR A 172 21.31 7.04 25.04
N LEU A 173 21.17 5.70 25.08
CA LEU A 173 21.15 4.93 26.32
C LEU A 173 22.54 4.73 26.94
N GLY A 174 23.62 5.02 26.22
CA GLY A 174 24.99 4.73 26.65
C GLY A 174 25.29 3.22 26.71
N CYS A 175 24.56 2.42 25.93
CA CYS A 175 24.70 0.97 25.90
C CYS A 175 25.70 0.53 24.83
N ARG A 176 26.67 -0.31 25.19
CA ARG A 176 27.55 -0.96 24.21
C ARG A 176 26.87 -2.22 23.67
N LEU A 177 26.61 -2.23 22.36
CA LEU A 177 26.19 -3.41 21.63
C LEU A 177 27.40 -4.32 21.38
N THR A 178 27.30 -5.59 21.74
CA THR A 178 28.35 -6.58 21.41
C THR A 178 28.13 -7.14 20.01
N GLN A 179 26.86 -7.41 19.67
CA GLN A 179 26.45 -7.92 18.38
C GLN A 179 25.02 -7.46 18.08
N MET A 180 24.71 -7.24 16.80
CA MET A 180 23.35 -7.03 16.31
C MET A 180 23.20 -7.74 14.97
N SER A 181 22.10 -8.47 14.80
CA SER A 181 21.80 -9.22 13.57
C SER A 181 20.36 -8.99 13.15
N MET A 182 20.14 -8.90 11.84
CA MET A 182 18.82 -8.73 11.26
C MET A 182 18.07 -10.06 11.20
N ARG A 183 16.76 -10.02 11.48
CA ARG A 183 15.86 -11.17 11.39
C ARG A 183 14.51 -10.73 10.83
N GLU A 184 13.65 -11.69 10.50
CA GLU A 184 12.30 -11.39 10.00
C GLU A 184 11.29 -11.17 11.13
N SER A 185 11.55 -11.81 12.28
CA SER A 185 10.65 -11.81 13.45
C SER A 185 11.41 -12.31 14.68
N PRO A 186 11.85 -11.43 15.61
CA PRO A 186 11.73 -9.98 15.56
C PRO A 186 12.58 -9.34 14.46
N ASP A 187 12.40 -8.04 14.19
CA ASP A 187 13.19 -7.29 13.19
C ASP A 187 14.72 -7.40 13.40
N PHE A 188 15.17 -7.41 14.67
CA PHE A 188 16.58 -7.54 15.05
C PHE A 188 16.76 -8.41 16.29
N ILE A 189 17.93 -9.04 16.42
CA ILE A 189 18.42 -9.63 17.67
C ILE A 189 19.73 -8.93 18.03
N ALA A 190 19.80 -8.35 19.22
CA ALA A 190 20.97 -7.69 19.77
C ALA A 190 21.47 -8.43 21.02
N GLU A 191 22.79 -8.41 21.25
CA GLU A 191 23.39 -8.89 22.49
C GLU A 191 23.84 -7.72 23.36
N ILE A 192 23.23 -7.60 24.54
CA ILE A 192 23.48 -6.53 25.51
C ILE A 192 23.71 -7.15 26.87
N ALA A 193 24.89 -6.93 27.45
CA ALA A 193 25.29 -7.51 28.73
C ALA A 193 25.04 -9.03 28.81
N ARG A 194 25.44 -9.76 27.75
CA ARG A 194 25.26 -11.21 27.57
C ARG A 194 23.81 -11.70 27.52
N LYS A 195 22.84 -10.80 27.32
CA LYS A 195 21.44 -11.15 27.08
C LYS A 195 21.08 -10.95 25.63
N ARG A 196 20.34 -11.90 25.06
CA ARG A 196 19.78 -11.85 23.72
C ARG A 196 18.45 -11.10 23.76
N ILE A 197 18.43 -9.95 23.13
CA ILE A 197 17.29 -9.05 23.09
C ILE A 197 16.70 -9.07 21.69
N GLY A 198 15.45 -9.51 21.57
CA GLY A 198 14.67 -9.36 20.34
C GLY A 198 14.13 -7.94 20.27
N ILE A 199 14.24 -7.28 19.12
CA ILE A 199 13.82 -5.89 18.96
C ILE A 199 12.96 -5.74 17.71
N GLU A 200 11.73 -5.26 17.89
CA GLU A 200 10.88 -4.79 16.81
C GLU A 200 11.05 -3.28 16.65
N VAL A 201 11.12 -2.82 15.40
CA VAL A 201 11.23 -1.39 15.08
C VAL A 201 10.02 -0.98 14.24
N THR A 202 9.49 0.21 14.51
CA THR A 202 8.51 0.84 13.63
C THR A 202 8.72 2.33 13.64
N ILE A 203 8.56 2.95 12.47
CA ILE A 203 8.54 4.39 12.31
C ILE A 203 7.09 4.86 12.38
N LEU A 204 6.85 5.88 13.18
CA LEU A 204 5.55 6.51 13.34
C LEU A 204 5.36 7.55 12.23
N HIS A 205 4.25 7.44 11.52
CA HIS A 205 3.82 8.42 10.54
C HIS A 205 2.50 9.05 10.98
N PRO A 206 2.52 10.29 11.49
CA PRO A 206 1.28 11.01 11.79
C PRO A 206 0.37 11.09 10.56
N GLY A 207 -0.92 10.84 10.74
CA GLY A 207 -1.89 10.80 9.62
C GLY A 207 -1.91 9.50 8.82
N GLU A 208 -1.21 8.44 9.25
CA GLU A 208 -1.37 7.12 8.67
C GLU A 208 -2.81 6.62 8.78
N LYS A 209 -3.34 6.03 7.70
CA LYS A 209 -4.67 5.43 7.67
C LYS A 209 -4.61 3.97 8.14
N GLU A 210 -5.74 3.41 8.57
CA GLU A 210 -5.81 2.00 8.97
C GLU A 210 -5.39 1.06 7.84
N THR A 211 -5.74 1.44 6.61
CA THR A 211 -5.38 0.76 5.38
C THR A 211 -4.60 1.70 4.46
N GLY A 212 -3.47 1.23 3.94
CA GLY A 212 -2.74 1.93 2.88
C GLY A 212 -1.77 3.04 3.32
N GLY A 213 -0.84 2.75 4.25
CA GLY A 213 0.32 3.59 4.56
C GLY A 213 0.02 5.07 4.88
N SER A 214 1.05 5.91 4.86
CA SER A 214 0.89 7.37 5.02
C SER A 214 0.73 8.05 3.65
N PRO A 215 -0.41 8.68 3.34
CA PRO A 215 -0.57 9.49 2.14
C PRO A 215 0.41 10.68 2.12
N LEU A 216 0.67 11.25 3.31
CA LEU A 216 1.59 12.38 3.47
C LEU A 216 3.02 11.96 3.11
N ARG A 217 3.44 10.75 3.52
CA ARG A 217 4.74 10.19 3.14
C ARG A 217 4.86 10.06 1.62
N ARG A 218 3.85 9.50 0.95
CA ARG A 218 3.85 9.37 -0.51
C ARG A 218 3.94 10.73 -1.22
N GLN A 219 3.23 11.72 -0.71
CA GLN A 219 3.30 13.08 -1.24
C GLN A 219 4.68 13.71 -1.03
N GLU A 220 5.28 13.49 0.14
CA GLU A 220 6.61 14.00 0.46
C GLU A 220 7.70 13.35 -0.42
N GLU A 221 7.65 12.04 -0.57
CA GLU A 221 8.52 11.27 -1.48
C GLU A 221 8.38 11.76 -2.93
N GLU A 222 7.17 12.06 -3.40
CA GLU A 222 6.91 12.60 -4.74
C GLU A 222 7.53 13.99 -4.94
N ILE A 223 7.41 14.89 -3.95
CA ILE A 223 7.99 16.24 -3.99
C ILE A 223 9.51 16.15 -4.00
N VAL A 224 10.10 15.33 -3.12
CA VAL A 224 11.55 15.14 -3.07
C VAL A 224 12.08 14.51 -4.35
N ARG A 225 11.35 13.55 -4.93
CA ARG A 225 11.71 12.96 -6.21
C ARG A 225 11.70 14.00 -7.34
N ARG A 226 10.73 14.92 -7.33
CA ARG A 226 10.60 15.96 -8.36
C ARG A 226 11.66 17.06 -8.22
N ASN A 227 11.89 17.52 -7.00
CA ASN A 227 12.72 18.69 -6.74
C ASN A 227 14.19 18.32 -6.46
N GLY A 228 14.44 17.07 -6.06
CA GLY A 228 15.74 16.61 -5.56
C GLY A 228 15.81 16.64 -4.03
N PRO A 229 16.63 15.77 -3.41
CA PRO A 229 16.69 15.57 -1.95
C PRO A 229 17.28 16.75 -1.16
N GLU A 230 17.98 17.66 -1.84
CA GLU A 230 18.62 18.83 -1.24
C GLU A 230 17.79 20.11 -1.36
N GLN A 231 16.72 20.11 -2.16
CA GLN A 231 15.90 21.29 -2.35
C GLN A 231 14.93 21.50 -1.17
N PRO A 232 14.79 22.74 -0.67
CA PRO A 232 13.83 23.03 0.38
C PRO A 232 12.40 22.83 -0.12
N TYR A 233 11.53 22.29 0.74
CA TYR A 233 10.10 22.17 0.48
C TYR A 233 9.28 22.46 1.75
N GLY A 234 8.07 22.95 1.55
CA GLY A 234 7.09 23.20 2.62
C GLY A 234 5.91 22.25 2.50
N MET A 235 5.53 21.62 3.62
CA MET A 235 4.36 20.76 3.71
C MET A 235 3.70 20.92 5.09
N TRP A 236 2.37 20.77 5.12
CA TRP A 236 1.63 20.72 6.37
C TRP A 236 1.82 19.37 7.05
N ALA A 237 2.40 19.37 8.25
CA ALA A 237 2.51 18.17 9.07
C ALA A 237 1.16 17.79 9.68
N SER A 238 0.88 16.50 9.78
CA SER A 238 -0.21 16.01 10.62
C SER A 238 0.24 16.02 12.09
N LEU A 239 -0.57 16.59 12.98
CA LEU A 239 -0.30 16.59 14.42
C LEU A 239 -1.02 15.46 15.17
N ASP A 240 -1.78 14.60 14.48
CA ASP A 240 -2.50 13.47 15.09
C ASP A 240 -1.59 12.24 15.26
N TRP A 241 -0.55 12.40 16.07
CA TRP A 241 0.38 11.32 16.39
C TRP A 241 -0.22 10.28 17.36
N LYS A 242 -1.19 10.69 18.20
CA LYS A 242 -1.76 9.86 19.27
C LYS A 242 -2.44 8.61 18.72
N ARG A 243 -3.36 8.79 17.76
CA ARG A 243 -4.07 7.67 17.12
C ARG A 243 -3.15 6.80 16.28
N ALA A 244 -2.16 7.40 15.62
CA ALA A 244 -1.17 6.66 14.85
C ALA A 244 -0.29 5.79 15.78
N LEU A 245 0.14 6.32 16.91
CA LEU A 245 0.98 5.62 17.89
C LEU A 245 0.23 4.43 18.49
N GLN A 246 -0.98 4.66 18.99
CA GLN A 246 -1.80 3.61 19.61
C GLN A 246 -2.00 2.44 18.63
N ARG A 247 -2.42 2.72 17.39
CA ARG A 247 -2.62 1.69 16.36
C ARG A 247 -1.33 0.91 16.05
N ARG A 248 -0.19 1.60 15.93
CA ARG A 248 1.10 0.94 15.66
C ARG A 248 1.51 0.02 16.79
N ILE A 249 1.34 0.44 18.03
CA ILE A 249 1.60 -0.41 19.20
C ILE A 249 0.67 -1.62 19.19
N GLU A 250 -0.65 -1.43 19.02
CA GLU A 250 -1.61 -2.53 18.95
C GLU A 250 -1.28 -3.55 17.85
N GLN A 251 -0.88 -3.08 16.66
CA GLN A 251 -0.46 -3.95 15.56
C GLN A 251 0.78 -4.77 15.92
N LYS A 252 1.82 -4.12 16.47
CA LYS A 252 3.06 -4.80 16.90
C LYS A 252 2.84 -5.75 18.06
N VAL A 253 1.94 -5.43 19.00
CA VAL A 253 1.53 -6.32 20.10
C VAL A 253 0.81 -7.55 19.55
N ARG A 254 -0.16 -7.36 18.65
CA ARG A 254 -0.87 -8.48 17.99
C ARG A 254 0.09 -9.41 17.24
N ARG A 255 1.04 -8.85 16.50
CA ARG A 255 2.04 -9.62 15.74
C ARG A 255 2.98 -10.41 16.67
N ALA A 256 3.44 -9.79 17.76
CA ALA A 256 4.41 -10.37 18.67
C ALA A 256 3.89 -11.60 19.44
N LYS A 257 2.57 -11.79 19.55
CA LYS A 257 1.96 -13.02 20.11
C LYS A 257 2.40 -14.30 19.38
N ARG A 258 2.86 -14.18 18.12
CA ARG A 258 3.28 -15.30 17.28
C ARG A 258 4.80 -15.52 17.29
N PHE A 259 5.56 -14.73 18.04
CA PHE A 259 7.00 -14.82 18.02
C PHE A 259 7.49 -16.04 18.80
N ASN A 260 8.45 -16.77 18.22
CA ASN A 260 9.16 -17.80 18.96
C ASN A 260 10.17 -17.13 19.92
N ARG A 261 9.88 -17.19 21.22
CA ARG A 261 10.71 -16.59 22.27
C ARG A 261 11.75 -17.55 22.87
N SER A 262 11.84 -18.80 22.41
CA SER A 262 12.69 -19.81 23.06
C SER A 262 14.19 -19.45 23.10
N SER A 263 14.64 -18.55 22.22
CA SER A 263 16.05 -18.13 22.10
C SER A 263 16.29 -16.66 22.46
N ILE A 264 15.30 -15.98 23.04
CA ILE A 264 15.34 -14.55 23.34
C ILE A 264 15.00 -14.32 24.81
N ASP A 265 15.89 -13.64 25.53
CA ASP A 265 15.72 -13.33 26.96
C ASP A 265 14.70 -12.22 27.19
N LYS A 266 14.70 -11.19 26.33
CA LYS A 266 13.78 -10.06 26.40
C LYS A 266 13.33 -9.61 25.02
N LEU A 267 12.10 -9.12 24.93
CA LEU A 267 11.53 -8.56 23.71
C LEU A 267 11.24 -7.07 23.87
N TRP A 268 11.81 -6.25 23.01
CA TRP A 268 11.65 -4.80 23.03
C TRP A 268 10.90 -4.32 21.79
N LEU A 269 10.15 -3.22 21.95
CA LEU A 269 9.55 -2.48 20.84
C LEU A 269 10.12 -1.06 20.81
N VAL A 270 10.60 -0.63 19.65
CA VAL A 270 11.07 0.74 19.40
C VAL A 270 10.13 1.40 18.40
N VAL A 271 9.42 2.43 18.86
CA VAL A 271 8.63 3.31 18.00
C VAL A 271 9.42 4.60 17.80
N ALA A 272 9.90 4.84 16.58
CA ALA A 272 10.66 6.03 16.24
C ALA A 272 9.74 7.09 15.60
N ALA A 273 9.95 8.35 15.95
CA ALA A 273 9.28 9.50 15.37
C ALA A 273 10.29 10.59 15.02
N ALA A 274 9.88 11.54 14.17
CA ALA A 274 10.73 12.62 13.64
C ALA A 274 12.08 12.08 13.16
N VAL A 275 12.03 11.13 12.22
CA VAL A 275 13.23 10.47 11.69
C VAL A 275 13.86 11.39 10.64
N PRO A 276 15.16 11.74 10.74
CA PRO A 276 15.81 12.66 9.81
C PRO A 276 16.14 11.94 8.49
N THR A 277 15.12 11.67 7.68
CA THR A 277 15.27 11.01 6.38
C THR A 277 14.70 11.91 5.29
N SER A 278 15.50 12.18 4.25
CA SER A 278 15.05 12.97 3.09
C SER A 278 13.79 12.34 2.50
N GLY A 279 12.76 13.16 2.27
CA GLY A 279 11.45 12.68 1.80
C GLY A 279 10.54 12.09 2.88
N ALA A 280 10.92 12.13 4.16
CA ALA A 280 10.09 11.63 5.26
C ALA A 280 10.11 12.51 6.53
N VAL A 281 10.73 13.69 6.48
CA VAL A 281 10.89 14.58 7.65
C VAL A 281 9.53 15.08 8.12
N VAL A 282 8.69 15.58 7.21
CA VAL A 282 7.38 16.15 7.54
C VAL A 282 6.39 15.04 7.90
N SER A 283 6.41 13.94 7.15
CA SER A 283 5.50 12.80 7.34
C SER A 283 5.80 11.93 8.56
N THR A 284 6.93 12.14 9.23
CA THR A 284 7.24 11.53 10.53
C THR A 284 7.25 12.55 11.68
N CYS A 285 6.96 13.83 11.41
CA CYS A 285 7.13 14.92 12.36
C CYS A 285 6.20 14.78 13.58
N VAL A 286 6.78 14.64 14.76
CA VAL A 286 6.07 14.70 16.04
C VAL A 286 6.73 15.78 16.89
N LEU A 287 5.92 16.74 17.32
CA LEU A 287 6.38 17.81 18.20
C LEU A 287 6.47 17.28 19.63
N GLY A 288 7.69 17.08 20.11
CA GLY A 288 7.95 16.46 21.41
C GLY A 288 7.61 17.34 22.61
N PHE A 289 7.21 18.60 22.44
CA PHE A 289 6.57 19.36 23.54
C PHE A 289 5.13 18.89 23.82
N ASP A 290 4.44 18.29 22.84
CA ASP A 290 3.09 17.74 23.04
C ASP A 290 3.14 16.32 23.64
N VAL A 291 4.29 15.67 23.64
CA VAL A 291 4.46 14.29 24.13
C VAL A 291 4.88 14.31 25.60
N THR A 292 4.06 13.71 26.47
CA THR A 292 4.36 13.52 27.89
C THR A 292 4.20 12.05 28.28
N ALA A 293 4.89 11.62 29.34
CA ALA A 293 4.74 10.26 29.87
C ALA A 293 3.27 9.93 30.24
N GLU A 294 2.55 10.89 30.83
CA GLU A 294 1.14 10.74 31.17
C GLU A 294 0.27 10.49 29.93
N LYS A 295 0.44 11.28 28.86
CA LYS A 295 -0.29 11.07 27.61
C LYS A 295 0.01 9.68 27.02
N LEU A 296 1.27 9.25 27.05
CA LEU A 296 1.65 7.92 26.59
C LEU A 296 0.99 6.82 27.43
N CYS A 297 0.95 6.96 28.76
CA CYS A 297 0.22 6.04 29.64
C CYS A 297 -1.26 5.96 29.27
N ASN A 298 -1.95 7.10 29.18
CA ASN A 298 -3.38 7.16 28.87
C ASN A 298 -3.72 6.51 27.53
N LEU A 299 -2.81 6.59 26.55
CA LEU A 299 -3.01 6.02 25.22
C LEU A 299 -2.73 4.52 25.14
N THR A 300 -1.87 3.97 26.01
CA THR A 300 -1.24 2.66 25.76
C THR A 300 -1.27 1.68 26.93
N ALA A 301 -1.71 2.09 28.12
CA ALA A 301 -1.62 1.30 29.34
C ALA A 301 -2.21 -0.12 29.20
N GLY A 302 -3.47 -0.24 28.75
CA GLY A 302 -4.11 -1.55 28.61
C GLY A 302 -3.41 -2.45 27.60
N VAL A 303 -3.09 -1.89 26.42
CA VAL A 303 -2.46 -2.64 25.32
C VAL A 303 -1.05 -3.13 25.68
N LEU A 304 -0.26 -2.31 26.37
CA LEU A 304 1.12 -2.66 26.73
C LEU A 304 1.18 -3.65 27.89
N GLU A 305 0.30 -3.54 28.88
CA GLU A 305 0.28 -4.46 30.02
C GLU A 305 -0.03 -5.91 29.58
N GLU A 306 -0.96 -6.05 28.64
CA GLU A 306 -1.30 -7.34 28.01
C GLU A 306 -0.25 -7.83 26.99
N SER A 307 0.73 -7.00 26.66
CA SER A 307 1.72 -7.33 25.62
C SER A 307 2.81 -8.28 26.10
N VAL A 308 3.49 -8.90 25.14
CA VAL A 308 4.67 -9.76 25.40
C VAL A 308 5.96 -8.96 25.53
N TYR A 309 5.94 -7.64 25.29
CA TYR A 309 7.13 -6.79 25.34
C TYR A 309 7.54 -6.50 26.79
N ASP A 310 8.84 -6.58 27.06
CA ASP A 310 9.43 -6.28 28.35
C ASP A 310 9.72 -4.77 28.49
N LEU A 311 10.11 -4.14 27.38
CA LEU A 311 10.37 -2.71 27.26
C LEU A 311 9.78 -2.17 25.96
N VAL A 312 9.25 -0.95 26.04
CA VAL A 312 8.84 -0.18 24.86
C VAL A 312 9.48 1.20 24.91
N PHE A 313 10.04 1.62 23.80
CA PHE A 313 10.66 2.93 23.63
C PHE A 313 9.85 3.76 22.64
N PHE A 314 9.59 5.02 22.98
CA PHE A 314 9.12 6.02 22.03
C PHE A 314 10.20 7.07 21.87
N TYR A 315 10.85 7.07 20.70
CA TYR A 315 12.05 7.88 20.45
C TYR A 315 11.78 8.96 19.40
N ILE A 316 11.76 10.22 19.82
CA ILE A 316 11.63 11.39 18.95
C ILE A 316 13.05 11.83 18.59
N ILE A 317 13.55 11.36 17.45
CA ILE A 317 14.98 11.35 17.14
C ILE A 317 15.54 12.77 16.99
N MET A 318 14.89 13.62 16.20
CA MET A 318 15.35 14.99 15.97
C MET A 318 15.36 15.85 17.24
N GLU A 319 14.47 15.61 18.20
CA GLU A 319 14.45 16.31 19.49
C GLU A 319 15.33 15.66 20.57
N LYS A 320 15.95 14.51 20.26
CA LYS A 320 16.68 13.69 21.24
C LYS A 320 15.85 13.43 22.51
N LYS A 321 14.54 13.19 22.36
CA LYS A 321 13.64 12.84 23.47
C LYS A 321 13.29 11.38 23.43
N LEU A 322 13.53 10.69 24.54
CA LEU A 322 13.25 9.27 24.67
C LEU A 322 12.30 9.03 25.83
N PHE A 323 11.24 8.30 25.58
CA PHE A 323 10.36 7.75 26.61
C PHE A 323 10.55 6.24 26.68
N ARG A 324 10.51 5.69 27.88
CA ARG A 324 10.63 4.26 28.15
C ARG A 324 9.45 3.81 28.99
N TRP A 325 8.78 2.76 28.53
CA TRP A 325 7.87 1.94 29.30
C TRP A 325 8.54 0.61 29.64
N LYS A 326 8.25 0.10 30.83
CA LYS A 326 8.69 -1.21 31.31
C LYS A 326 7.47 -1.95 31.82
N LYS A 327 7.39 -3.24 31.55
CA LYS A 327 6.25 -4.06 32.00
C LYS A 327 6.00 -3.90 33.51
N GLY A 328 4.74 -3.72 33.89
CA GLY A 328 4.33 -3.41 35.27
C GLY A 328 4.69 -2.01 35.76
N ASN A 329 5.13 -1.10 34.89
CA ASN A 329 5.48 0.28 35.23
C ASN A 329 4.81 1.27 34.25
N SER A 330 4.77 2.55 34.62
CA SER A 330 4.36 3.63 33.74
C SER A 330 5.48 4.08 32.79
N TRP A 331 5.11 4.80 31.73
CA TRP A 331 6.07 5.52 30.89
C TRP A 331 6.88 6.51 31.74
N LYS A 332 8.17 6.63 31.43
CA LYS A 332 9.07 7.63 32.01
C LYS A 332 9.92 8.25 30.91
N GLU A 333 10.15 9.55 31.00
CA GLU A 333 11.13 10.20 30.15
C GLU A 333 12.55 9.78 30.58
N VAL A 334 13.35 9.34 29.63
CA VAL A 334 14.74 8.96 29.83
C VAL A 334 15.61 10.14 29.46
N ARG A 335 16.28 10.71 30.45
CA ARG A 335 17.31 11.72 30.23
C ARG A 335 18.59 11.04 29.79
N GLN A 336 19.21 11.55 28.73
CA GLN A 336 20.54 11.11 28.32
C GLN A 336 21.50 11.29 29.50
N ARG A 337 22.09 10.18 29.98
CA ARG A 337 23.14 10.27 30.99
C ARG A 337 24.34 10.95 30.32
N ARG A 338 24.65 12.18 30.71
CA ARG A 338 25.93 12.80 30.37
C ARG A 338 27.01 11.99 31.08
N ASN A 339 27.65 11.05 30.38
CA ASN A 339 28.83 10.28 30.81
C ASN A 339 29.07 10.27 32.33
N LEU A 340 28.22 9.57 33.08
CA LEU A 340 28.50 9.20 34.46
C LEU A 340 29.05 7.78 34.41
N SER A 341 30.32 7.65 34.76
CA SER A 341 31.19 6.48 34.65
C SER A 341 30.84 5.31 35.58
N THR A 342 29.55 5.01 35.77
CA THR A 342 29.11 3.99 36.74
C THR A 342 28.04 3.07 36.17
N GLY A 343 28.51 1.97 35.57
CA GLY A 343 28.30 0.58 36.05
C GLY A 343 26.92 0.00 36.34
N GLU A 344 25.82 0.77 36.34
CA GLU A 344 24.49 0.25 36.68
C GLU A 344 23.50 0.43 35.53
N LEU A 345 23.25 -0.68 34.84
CA LEU A 345 22.13 -0.89 33.93
C LEU A 345 20.95 -1.49 34.74
N ALA A 346 19.89 -0.70 34.96
CA ALA A 346 18.68 -1.08 35.71
C ALA A 346 17.41 -1.16 34.83
#